data_AF-A0A2N2DJJ6-F1
#
_entry.id   AF-A0A2N2DJJ6-F1
#
_cell.length_a   1.000
_cell.length_b   1.000
_cell.length_c   1.000
_cell.angle_alpha   90.00
_cell.angle_beta   90.00
_cell.angle_gamma   90.00
#
_symmetry.space_group_name_H-M   'P 1'
#
loop_
_entity.id
_entity.type
_entity.pdbx_description
1 polymer ?
#
loop_
_entity_poly.entity_id
_entity_poly.type
_entity_poly.pdbx_seq_one_letter_code
_entity_poly.pdbx_strand_id
1 'polypeptide(L)' 'MMAGRRLAFLKMERNDLIDRFVGNKESDRVKILVRIMDLDEDIDKVLKEEQAPTYKRRRYYN' A
#
# COMPACT_ATOMS: atom_id res chain seq x y z
N MET A 1 -2.39 -6.94 -15.90
CA MET A 1 -2.30 -5.53 -15.49
C MET A 1 -3.15 -5.24 -14.23
N MET A 2 -3.13 -6.11 -13.20
CA MET A 2 -3.98 -5.94 -12.00
C MET A 2 -3.30 -5.12 -10.89
N ALA A 3 -1.97 -4.98 -10.94
CA ALA A 3 -1.17 -4.29 -9.92
C ALA A 3 -1.40 -2.76 -9.91
N GLY A 4 -1.49 -2.11 -11.08
CA GLY A 4 -1.83 -0.68 -11.18
C GLY A 4 -3.21 -0.33 -10.60
N ARG A 5 -4.20 -1.21 -10.73
CA ARG A 5 -5.53 -1.02 -10.11
C ARG A 5 -5.49 -1.13 -8.59
N ARG A 6 -4.71 -2.09 -8.07
CA ARG A 6 -4.49 -2.27 -6.63
C ARG A 6 -3.76 -1.06 -6.04
N LEU A 7 -2.71 -0.58 -6.70
CA LEU A 7 -1.97 0.61 -6.26
C LEU A 7 -2.84 1.88 -6.23
N ALA A 8 -3.67 2.08 -7.25
CA ALA A 8 -4.58 3.22 -7.31
C ALA A 8 -5.61 3.18 -6.16
N PHE A 9 -6.14 2.00 -5.84
CA PHE A 9 -7.06 1.82 -4.72
C PHE A 9 -6.41 2.14 -3.38
N LEU A 10 -5.21 1.60 -3.11
CA LEU A 10 -4.48 1.85 -1.87
C LEU A 10 -4.16 3.34 -1.67
N LYS A 11 -3.75 4.03 -2.74
CA LYS A 11 -3.49 5.48 -2.71
C LYS A 11 -4.76 6.29 -2.42
N MET A 12 -5.89 5.90 -2.99
CA MET A 12 -7.18 6.54 -2.73
C MET A 12 -7.57 6.38 -1.25
N GLU A 13 -7.50 5.15 -0.72
CA GLU A 13 -7.84 4.86 0.68
C GLU A 13 -6.93 5.61 1.66
N ARG A 14 -5.63 5.71 1.34
CA ARG A 14 -4.66 6.47 2.13
C ARG A 14 -4.99 7.96 2.18
N ASN A 15 -5.43 8.54 1.06
CA ASN A 15 -5.85 9.95 1.02
C ASN A 15 -7.12 10.18 1.86
N ASP A 16 -8.11 9.30 1.76
CA ASP A 16 -9.32 9.38 2.58
C ASP A 16 -9.00 9.35 4.08
N LEU A 17 -8.02 8.54 4.49
CA LEU A 17 -7.60 8.48 5.89
C LEU A 17 -6.85 9.75 6.33
N ILE A 18 -6.07 10.39 5.45
CA ILE A 18 -5.41 11.67 5.75
C ILE A 18 -6.44 12.76 5.97
N ASP A 19 -7.47 12.84 5.13
CA ASP A 19 -8.55 13.81 5.29
C ASP A 19 -9.27 13.60 6.63
N ARG A 20 -9.52 12.33 7.00
CA ARG A 20 -10.09 11.99 8.32
C ARG A 20 -9.13 12.31 9.46
N PHE A 21 -7.83 12.13 9.29
CA PHE A 21 -6.84 12.44 10.33
C PHE A 21 -6.88 13.92 10.71
N VAL A 22 -6.92 14.80 9.70
CA VAL A 22 -6.99 16.25 9.91
C VAL A 22 -8.29 16.64 10.64
N GLY A 23 -9.42 16.02 10.27
CA GLY A 23 -10.75 16.36 10.80
C GLY A 23 -11.16 15.73 12.14
N ASN A 24 -10.44 14.74 12.67
CA ASN A 24 -10.86 14.00 13.87
C ASN A 24 -10.20 14.46 15.18
N LYS A 25 -10.83 14.07 16.31
CA LYS A 25 -10.31 14.26 17.67
C LYS A 25 -9.01 13.47 17.87
N GLU A 26 -8.17 13.93 18.79
CA GLU A 26 -6.82 13.39 19.04
C GLU A 26 -6.80 11.88 19.35
N SER A 27 -7.80 11.37 20.08
CA SER A 27 -7.94 9.94 20.39
C SER A 27 -8.18 9.05 19.16
N ASP A 28 -8.81 9.59 18.12
CA ASP A 28 -9.08 8.86 16.88
C ASP A 28 -7.96 9.05 15.85
N ARG A 29 -7.20 10.14 15.95
CA ARG A 29 -6.01 10.40 15.12
C ARG A 29 -4.97 9.30 15.23
N VAL A 30 -4.72 8.76 16.42
CA VAL A 30 -3.73 7.66 16.60
C VAL A 30 -4.14 6.41 15.82
N LYS A 31 -5.42 6.04 15.88
CA LYS A 31 -5.95 4.87 15.13
C LYS A 31 -5.90 5.09 13.63
N ILE A 32 -6.19 6.33 13.19
CA ILE A 32 -6.12 6.70 11.77
C ILE A 32 -4.66 6.68 11.29
N LEU A 33 -3.72 7.17 12.10
CA LEU A 33 -2.28 7.17 11.78
C LEU A 33 -1.74 5.74 11.60
N VAL A 34 -2.09 4.81 12.49
CA VAL A 34 -1.68 3.40 12.36
C VAL A 34 -2.16 2.84 11.02
N ARG A 35 -3.42 3.08 10.65
CA ARG A 35 -3.97 2.62 9.36
C ARG A 35 -3.28 3.25 8.15
N ILE A 36 -2.86 4.52 8.25
CA ILE A 36 -2.08 5.18 7.20
C ILE A 36 -0.72 4.49 7.04
N MET A 37 -0.06 4.15 8.14
CA MET A 37 1.23 3.45 8.11
C MET A 37 1.10 2.05 7.49
N ASP A 38 0.06 1.31 7.85
CA ASP A 38 -0.22 -0.01 7.26
C ASP A 38 -0.42 0.08 5.73
N LEU A 39 -1.15 1.10 5.27
CA LEU A 39 -1.34 1.34 3.83
C LEU A 39 -0.06 1.77 3.12
N ASP A 40 0.75 2.62 3.75
CA ASP A 40 2.03 3.05 3.18
C ASP A 40 2.97 1.81 3.02
N GLU A 41 2.98 0.88 3.97
CA GLU A 41 3.71 -0.40 3.83
C GLU A 41 3.18 -1.27 2.67
N ASP A 42 1.87 -1.36 2.50
CA ASP A 42 1.26 -2.15 1.43
C ASP A 42 1.47 -1.53 0.04
N ILE A 43 1.46 -0.21 -0.06
CA ILE A 43 1.86 0.52 -1.27
C ILE A 43 3.31 0.20 -1.63
N ASP A 44 4.22 0.25 -0.65
CA ASP A 44 5.63 -0.07 -0.84
C ASP A 44 5.84 -1.51 -1.30
N LYS A 45 5.08 -2.47 -0.75
CA LYS A 45 5.13 -3.87 -1.20
C LYS A 45 4.70 -3.99 -2.67
N VAL A 46 3.58 -3.38 -3.06
CA VAL A 46 3.09 -3.42 -4.45
C VAL A 46 4.11 -2.78 -5.41
N LEU A 47 4.70 -1.65 -5.04
CA LEU A 47 5.72 -0.97 -5.85
C LEU A 47 6.99 -1.82 -6.00
N LYS A 48 7.41 -2.53 -4.94
CA LYS A 48 8.55 -3.46 -4.99
C LYS A 48 8.26 -4.70 -5.83
N GLU A 49 7.04 -5.23 -5.77
CA GLU A 49 6.59 -6.34 -6.61
C GLU A 49 6.55 -5.97 -8.10
N GLU A 50 6.18 -4.72 -8.44
CA GLU A 50 6.22 -4.22 -9.82
C GLU A 50 7.65 -3.97 -10.33
N GLN A 51 8.59 -3.64 -9.45
CA GLN A 51 10.01 -3.42 -9.79
C GLN A 51 10.86 -4.69 -9.76
N ALA A 52 10.39 -5.76 -9.10
CA ALA A 52 11.13 -7.02 -9.03
C ALA A 52 11.26 -7.61 -10.45
N PRO A 53 12.48 -7.73 -10.99
CA PRO A 53 12.65 -8.39 -12.28
C PRO A 53 12.26 -9.85 -12.12
N THR A 54 11.49 -10.39 -13.06
CA THR A 54 11.06 -11.80 -13.15
C THR A 54 12.25 -12.75 -13.28
N TYR A 55 13.07 -12.89 -12.24
CA TYR A 55 14.18 -13.83 -12.14
C TYR A 55 13.90 -14.77 -10.97
N LYS A 56 13.03 -15.77 -11.20
CA LYS A 56 13.02 -17.08 -10.51
C LYS A 56 11.86 -17.95 -11.02
N ARG A 57 11.88 -18.29 -12.32
CA ARG A 57 11.13 -19.43 -12.90
C ARG A 57 11.95 -20.20 -13.95
N ARG A 58 13.27 -20.27 -13.80
CA ARG A 58 14.16 -21.12 -14.62
C ARG A 58 15.18 -21.80 -13.72
N ARG A 59 14.78 -22.93 -13.14
CA ARG A 59 15.53 -23.99 -12.44
C ARG A 59 14.39 -24.72 -11.71
N TYR A 60 13.89 -25.86 -12.15
CA TYR A 60 14.59 -27.09 -12.46
C TYR A 60 13.82 -27.89 -13.51
N TYR A 61 14.46 -28.20 -14.64
CA TYR A 61 14.31 -29.42 -15.43
C TYR A 61 15.50 -29.43 -16.38
N ASN A 62 16.55 -30.12 -15.96
CA ASN A 62 17.57 -30.79 -16.78
C ASN A 62 18.35 -31.69 -15.83
#